data_AF-A0AAQ4DKG1-F1
#
_entry.id   AF-A0AAQ4DKG1-F1
#
_cell.length_a   1.000
_cell.length_b   1.000
_cell.length_c   1.000
_cell.angle_alpha   90.00
_cell.angle_beta   90.00
_cell.angle_gamma   90.00
#
_symmetry.space_group_name_H-M   'P 1'
#
loop_
_entity.id
_entity.type
_entity.pdbx_description
1 polymer ?
#
loop_
_entity_poly.entity_id
_entity_poly.type
_entity_poly.pdbx_seq_one_letter_code
_entity_poly.pdbx_strand_id
1 'polypeptide(L)' 'MTQLPDYKSFPLYHPTTSFAQVVPKLSCRGRDLLQKLLVCNPVMRVSADEAMQHPYFSDLPSSIRNG' A
#
# COMPACT_ATOMS: atom_id res chain seq x y z
N MET A 1 -23.65 12.64 0.35
CA MET A 1 -22.19 12.87 0.43
C MET A 1 -21.79 12.81 1.89
N THR A 2 -21.06 11.77 2.29
CA THR A 2 -20.57 11.62 3.67
C THR A 2 -19.31 12.47 3.82
N GLN A 3 -19.46 13.69 4.32
CA GLN A 3 -18.31 14.46 4.82
C GLN A 3 -17.77 13.76 6.06
N LEU A 4 -16.45 13.63 6.17
CA LEU A 4 -15.81 13.00 7.34
C LEU A 4 -16.08 13.88 8.57
N PRO A 5 -16.68 13.34 9.66
CA PRO A 5 -17.15 14.15 10.80
C PRO A 5 -16.08 15.05 11.43
N ASP A 6 -14.84 14.57 11.45
CA ASP A 6 -13.71 15.25 12.09
C ASP A 6 -12.67 15.76 11.07
N TYR A 7 -13.08 16.00 9.82
CA TYR A 7 -12.16 16.49 8.78
C TYR A 7 -11.52 17.82 9.20
N LYS A 8 -10.18 17.86 9.12
CA LYS A 8 -9.40 19.08 9.25
C LYS A 8 -8.59 19.25 7.97
N SER A 9 -8.56 20.47 7.45
CA SER A 9 -7.68 20.80 6.33
C SER A 9 -6.22 20.73 6.80
N PHE A 10 -5.42 19.94 6.11
CA PHE A 10 -3.97 19.89 6.30
C PHE A 10 -3.27 20.73 5.22
N PRO A 11 -2.05 21.23 5.49
CA PRO A 11 -1.19 21.77 4.44
C PRO A 11 -0.98 20.75 3.30
N LEU A 12 -0.74 21.24 2.09
CA LEU A 12 -0.33 20.39 0.98
C LEU A 12 1.11 19.94 1.19
N TYR A 13 1.29 18.66 1.56
CA TYR A 13 2.60 18.05 1.69
C TYR A 13 3.04 17.48 0.33
N HIS A 14 4.11 18.03 -0.23
CA HIS A 14 4.73 17.43 -1.41
C HIS A 14 5.46 16.14 -1.01
N PRO A 15 5.33 15.05 -1.78
CA PRO A 15 6.09 13.83 -1.52
C PRO A 15 7.59 14.11 -1.72
N THR A 16 8.35 14.24 -0.64
CA THR A 16 9.80 14.50 -0.69
C THR A 16 10.63 13.24 -0.50
N THR A 17 10.03 12.19 0.08
CA THR A 17 10.73 10.95 0.44
C THR A 17 10.09 9.77 -0.29
N SER A 18 10.91 8.99 -0.98
CA SER A 18 10.48 7.75 -1.61
C SER A 18 10.40 6.60 -0.61
N PHE A 19 9.59 5.58 -0.89
CA PHE A 19 9.59 4.35 -0.10
C PHE A 19 10.95 3.65 -0.08
N ALA A 20 11.79 3.82 -1.10
CA ALA A 20 13.15 3.27 -1.10
C ALA A 20 14.01 3.85 0.03
N GLN A 21 13.80 5.12 0.38
CA GLN A 21 14.51 5.79 1.49
C GLN A 21 13.94 5.40 2.85
N VAL A 22 12.60 5.27 2.97
CA VAL A 22 11.94 4.92 4.25
C VAL A 22 12.12 3.44 4.60
N VAL A 23 12.02 2.55 3.62
CA VAL A 23 12.12 1.09 3.80
C VAL A 23 13.18 0.49 2.86
N PRO A 24 14.48 0.74 3.13
CA PRO A 24 15.56 0.37 2.22
C PRO A 24 15.73 -1.14 2.07
N LYS A 25 15.39 -1.92 3.11
CA LYS A 25 15.50 -3.38 3.12
C LYS A 25 14.37 -4.10 2.39
N LEU A 26 13.28 -3.40 2.06
CA LEU A 26 12.16 -3.99 1.34
C LEU A 26 12.53 -4.14 -0.14
N SER A 27 12.07 -5.21 -0.80
CA SER A 27 12.32 -5.36 -2.24
C SER A 27 11.56 -4.31 -3.06
N CYS A 28 11.91 -4.14 -4.33
CA CYS A 28 11.15 -3.27 -5.24
C CYS A 28 9.67 -3.68 -5.33
N ARG A 29 9.39 -4.99 -5.41
CA ARG A 29 8.03 -5.54 -5.42
C ARG A 29 7.29 -5.31 -4.10
N GLY A 30 8.00 -5.38 -2.97
CA GLY A 30 7.41 -5.10 -1.66
C GLY A 30 7.04 -3.63 -1.51
N ARG A 31 7.88 -2.73 -2.01
CA ARG A 31 7.57 -1.29 -2.03
C ARG A 31 6.40 -0.95 -2.96
N ASP A 32 6.29 -1.62 -4.10
CA ASP A 32 5.12 -1.47 -4.99
C ASP A 32 3.82 -1.87 -4.29
N LEU A 33 3.81 -3.03 -3.62
CA LEU A 33 2.66 -3.45 -2.81
C LEU A 33 2.36 -2.46 -1.67
N LEU A 34 3.40 -2.01 -0.96
CA LEU A 34 3.26 -1.06 0.15
C LEU A 34 2.63 0.26 -0.32
N GLN A 35 3.03 0.75 -1.50
CA GLN A 35 2.44 1.96 -2.10
C GLN A 35 0.95 1.79 -2.42
N LYS A 36 0.53 0.59 -2.85
CA LYS A 36 -0.89 0.26 -3.10
C LYS A 36 -1.71 0.09 -1.82
N LEU A 37 -1.07 -0.34 -0.73
CA LEU A 37 -1.70 -0.48 0.60
C LEU A 37 -1.83 0.85 1.34
N LEU A 38 -0.84 1.74 1.23
CA LEU A 38 -0.79 3.02 1.95
C LEU A 38 -1.40 4.19 1.16
N VAL A 39 -2.53 3.94 0.50
CA VAL A 39 -3.30 4.98 -0.20
C VAL A 39 -4.26 5.66 0.78
N CYS A 40 -4.19 7.00 0.86
CA CYS A 40 -5.01 7.81 1.76
C CYS A 40 -6.50 7.74 1.41
N ASN A 41 -6.84 7.77 0.12
CA ASN A 41 -8.22 7.56 -0.32
C ASN A 41 -8.56 6.07 -0.24
N PRO A 42 -9.48 5.65 0.64
CA PRO A 42 -9.77 4.23 0.84
C PRO A 42 -10.33 3.54 -0.41
N VAL A 43 -11.03 4.27 -1.29
CA VAL A 43 -11.60 3.72 -2.54
C VAL A 43 -10.50 3.31 -3.53
N MET A 44 -9.33 3.95 -3.46
CA MET A 44 -8.19 3.70 -4.34
C MET A 44 -7.19 2.68 -3.74
N ARG A 45 -7.41 2.24 -2.50
CA ARG A 45 -6.54 1.29 -1.81
C ARG A 45 -6.81 -0.13 -2.31
N VAL A 46 -5.75 -0.89 -2.54
CA VAL A 46 -5.86 -2.30 -2.96
C VAL A 46 -6.63 -3.12 -1.93
N SER A 47 -7.49 -4.01 -2.40
CA SER A 47 -8.19 -4.97 -1.52
C SER A 47 -7.25 -6.06 -1.00
N ALA A 48 -7.68 -6.80 0.03
CA ALA A 48 -6.90 -7.92 0.54
C ALA A 48 -6.71 -9.02 -0.53
N ASP A 49 -7.76 -9.33 -1.28
CA ASP A 49 -7.73 -10.36 -2.32
C ASP A 49 -6.76 -10.01 -3.45
N GLU A 50 -6.76 -8.75 -3.90
CA GLU A 50 -5.80 -8.27 -4.91
C GLU A 50 -4.37 -8.22 -4.36
N ALA A 51 -4.19 -7.84 -3.09
CA ALA A 51 -2.88 -7.79 -2.44
C ALA A 51 -2.24 -9.18 -2.34
N MET A 52 -3.03 -10.22 -2.03
CA MET A 52 -2.54 -11.60 -1.97
C MET A 52 -2.08 -12.12 -3.34
N GLN A 53 -2.64 -11.60 -4.43
CA GLN A 53 -2.24 -11.95 -5.81
C GLN A 53 -0.99 -11.19 -6.29
N HIS A 54 -0.45 -10.27 -5.47
CA HIS A 54 0.64 -9.39 -5.88
C HIS A 54 1.96 -10.15 -6.15
N PRO A 55 2.77 -9.75 -7.15
CA PRO A 55 4.07 -10.38 -7.45
C PRO A 55 5.10 -10.37 -6.31
N TYR A 56 4.82 -9.63 -5.23
CA TYR A 56 5.64 -9.64 -4.02
C TYR A 56 5.60 -11.00 -3.32
N PHE A 57 4.51 -11.76 -3.48
CA PHE A 57 4.32 -13.06 -2.84
C PHE A 57 4.58 -14.25 -3.79
N SER A 58 5.16 -14.02 -4.97
CA SER A 58 5.34 -15.06 -5.99
C SER A 58 6.31 -16.17 -5.57
N ASP A 59 7.18 -15.91 -4.61
CA ASP A 59 8.16 -16.84 -4.03
C ASP A 59 7.62 -17.62 -2.82
N LEU A 60 6.40 -17.32 -2.36
CA LEU A 60 5.76 -18.11 -1.31
C LEU A 60 5.31 -19.48 -1.84
N PRO A 61 5.43 -20.54 -1.03
CA PRO A 61 4.88 -21.84 -1.37
C PRO A 61 3.35 -21.76 -1.53
N SER A 62 2.81 -22.57 -2.43
CA SER A 62 1.38 -22.59 -2.75
C SER A 62 0.49 -22.91 -1.55
N SER A 63 1.00 -23.65 -0.57
CA SER A 63 0.32 -23.94 0.70
C SER A 63 0.05 -22.70 1.55
N ILE A 64 0.86 -21.64 1.40
CA ILE A 64 0.68 -20.37 2.11
C ILE A 64 -0.18 -19.40 1.27
N ARG A 65 -0.04 -19.45 -0.06
CA ARG A 65 -0.73 -18.52 -0.96
C ARG A 65 -2.23 -18.79 -1.11
N ASN A 66 -2.66 -20.03 -0.93
CA ASN A 66 -4.04 -20.48 -1.13
C ASN A 66 -4.76 -20.84 0.20
N GLY A 67 -4.14 -20.52 1.34
CA GLY A 67 -4.68 -20.80 2.68
C GLY A 67 -5.75 -19.82 3.11
#